data_AF-A0A3D2NLK0-F1
#
_entry.id   AF-A0A3D2NLK0-F1
#
_cell.length_a   1.000
_cell.length_b   1.000
_cell.length_c   1.000
_cell.angle_alpha   90.00
_cell.angle_beta   90.00
_cell.angle_gamma   90.00
#
_symmetry.space_group_name_H-M   'P 1'
#
loop_
_entity.id
_entity.type
_entity.pdbx_description
1 polymer ?
#
loop_
_entity_poly.entity_id
_entity_poly.type
_entity_poly.pdbx_seq_one_letter_code
_entity_poly.pdbx_strand_id
1 'polypeptide(L)' 'MDALVDAGFAKDAMEVTFDRTSVDDPADSIQFSVHIGTECLVGQVGPSVRGPITRVLPELPAENCLVGETRTIDW' A
#
# COMPACT_ATOMS: atom_id res chain seq x y z
N MET A 1 1.13 1.51 -8.06
CA MET A 1 0.50 2.76 -7.60
C MET A 1 -0.29 3.43 -8.71
N ASP A 2 0.22 3.43 -9.94
CA ASP A 2 -0.45 4.02 -11.11
C ASP A 2 -1.93 3.60 -11.24
N ALA A 3 -2.26 2.32 -11.02
CA ALA A 3 -3.65 1.87 -11.04
C ALA A 3 -4.57 2.56 -10.00
N LEU A 4 -4.04 2.96 -8.83
CA LEU A 4 -4.79 3.73 -7.84
C LEU A 4 -4.88 5.21 -8.24
N VAL A 5 -3.82 5.76 -8.82
CA VAL A 5 -3.82 7.13 -9.37
C VAL A 5 -4.83 7.25 -10.52
N ASP A 6 -4.86 6.29 -11.44
CA ASP A 6 -5.82 6.20 -12.54
C ASP A 6 -7.26 6.03 -12.04
N ALA A 7 -7.44 5.40 -10.89
CA ALA A 7 -8.74 5.31 -10.20
C ALA A 7 -9.14 6.60 -9.46
N GLY A 8 -8.27 7.63 -9.43
CA GLY A 8 -8.55 8.95 -8.89
C GLY A 8 -8.07 9.18 -7.45
N PHE A 9 -7.27 8.26 -6.89
CA PHE A 9 -6.73 8.43 -5.55
C PHE A 9 -5.47 9.32 -5.56
N ALA A 10 -5.36 10.21 -4.57
CA ALA A 10 -4.18 11.03 -4.37
C ALA A 10 -3.07 10.23 -3.65
N LYS A 11 -1.80 10.52 -3.96
CA LYS A 11 -0.65 9.76 -3.42
C LYS A 11 -0.45 9.96 -1.92
N ASP A 12 -0.86 11.10 -1.38
CA ASP A 12 -0.85 11.40 0.06
C ASP A 12 -1.89 10.60 0.85
N ALA A 13 -2.93 10.09 0.17
CA ALA A 13 -3.90 9.16 0.72
C ALA A 13 -3.46 7.69 0.63
N MET A 14 -2.25 7.41 0.12
CA MET A 14 -1.73 6.06 -0.09
C MET A 14 -0.53 5.77 0.79
N GLU A 15 -0.40 4.50 1.18
CA GLU A 15 0.80 3.99 1.85
C GLU A 15 1.31 2.73 1.14
N VAL A 16 2.62 2.51 1.21
CA VAL A 16 3.25 1.31 0.65
C VAL A 16 4.46 0.88 1.46
N THR A 17 4.65 -0.43 1.61
CA THR A 17 5.87 -0.99 2.20
C THR A 17 7.04 -0.89 1.24
N PHE A 18 8.26 -1.01 1.77
CA PHE A 18 9.46 -1.09 0.93
C PHE A 18 9.41 -2.27 -0.04
N ASP A 19 9.86 -2.04 -1.26
CA ASP A 19 9.95 -2.99 -2.37
C ASP A 19 11.31 -3.69 -2.44
N ARG A 20 12.22 -3.38 -1.52
CA ARG A 20 13.52 -4.02 -1.37
C ARG A 20 13.77 -4.40 0.09
N THR A 21 14.46 -5.52 0.28
CA THR A 21 14.87 -6.02 1.60
C THR A 21 16.08 -5.25 2.13
N SER A 22 16.48 -5.51 3.38
CA SER A 22 17.68 -4.91 3.99
C SER A 22 19.00 -5.31 3.32
N VAL A 23 19.00 -6.35 2.48
CA VAL A 23 20.15 -6.79 1.68
C VAL A 23 20.01 -6.41 0.20
N ASP A 24 19.08 -5.51 -0.12
CA ASP A 24 18.86 -4.97 -1.47
C ASP A 24 18.30 -6.00 -2.48
N ASP A 25 17.56 -7.00 -2.01
CA ASP A 25 16.82 -7.92 -2.89
C ASP A 25 15.39 -7.41 -3.12
N PRO A 26 14.78 -7.60 -4.32
CA PRO A 26 13.37 -7.30 -4.53
C PRO A 26 12.46 -8.06 -3.57
N ALA A 27 11.44 -7.39 -3.03
CA ALA A 27 10.44 -8.04 -2.20
C ALA A 27 9.52 -8.96 -3.04
N ASP A 28 9.25 -10.17 -2.53
CA ASP A 28 8.31 -11.13 -3.15
C ASP A 28 6.87 -10.62 -3.22
N SER A 29 6.53 -9.71 -2.30
CA SER A 29 5.30 -8.95 -2.30
C SER A 29 5.42 -7.73 -1.43
N ILE A 30 4.68 -6.68 -1.79
CA ILE A 30 4.52 -5.46 -1.02
C ILE A 30 3.07 -5.30 -0.59
N GLN A 31 2.86 -4.65 0.55
CA GLN A 31 1.54 -4.18 0.96
C GLN A 31 1.37 -2.73 0.53
N PHE A 32 0.15 -2.41 0.11
CA PHE A 32 -0.28 -1.06 -0.17
C PHE A 32 -1.58 -0.78 0.57
N SER A 33 -1.90 0.48 0.75
CA SER A 33 -3.22 0.89 1.17
C SER A 33 -3.61 2.23 0.58
N VAL A 34 -4.91 2.50 0.58
CA VAL A 34 -5.45 3.82 0.27
C VAL A 34 -6.67 4.13 1.12
N HIS A 35 -6.78 5.38 1.57
CA HIS A 35 -7.94 5.89 2.29
C HIS A 35 -9.21 5.88 1.43
N ILE A 36 -10.30 5.37 2.00
CA ILE A 36 -11.65 5.35 1.44
C ILE A 36 -12.65 5.80 2.51
N GLY A 37 -12.82 7.12 2.65
CA GLY A 37 -13.65 7.69 3.72
C GLY A 37 -12.95 7.55 5.07
N THR A 38 -13.54 6.77 5.99
CA THR A 38 -12.98 6.46 7.32
C THR A 38 -12.45 5.02 7.41
N GLU A 39 -12.22 4.40 6.26
CA GLU A 39 -11.70 3.04 6.12
C GLU A 39 -10.50 3.03 5.18
N CYS A 40 -9.79 1.91 5.17
CA CYS A 40 -8.63 1.70 4.32
C CYS A 40 -8.87 0.51 3.40
N LEU A 41 -8.65 0.70 2.10
CA LEU A 41 -8.48 -0.42 1.18
C LEU A 41 -7.04 -0.90 1.29
N VAL A 42 -6.81 -1.99 2.02
CA VAL A 42 -5.49 -2.61 2.18
C VAL A 42 -5.32 -3.73 1.18
N GLY A 43 -4.19 -3.76 0.49
CA GLY A 43 -3.89 -4.74 -0.52
C GLY A 43 -2.47 -5.24 -0.52
N GLN A 44 -2.26 -6.36 -1.21
CA GLN A 44 -0.94 -6.93 -1.44
C GLN A 44 -0.77 -7.24 -2.92
N VAL A 45 0.42 -6.99 -3.44
CA VAL A 45 0.80 -7.26 -4.84
C VAL A 45 2.27 -7.66 -4.91
N GLY A 46 2.64 -8.48 -5.89
CA GLY A 46 4.03 -8.84 -6.16
C GLY A 46 4.16 -10.19 -6.86
N PRO A 47 5.39 -10.61 -7.19
CA PRO A 47 5.66 -11.87 -7.89
C PRO A 47 5.00 -13.10 -7.26
N SER A 48 4.91 -13.15 -5.93
CA SER A 48 4.34 -14.27 -5.19
C SER A 48 2.82 -14.19 -5.00
N VAL A 49 2.16 -13.14 -5.50
CA VAL A 49 0.71 -12.93 -5.39
C VAL A 49 0.07 -12.98 -6.78
N ARG A 50 -0.92 -13.86 -6.98
CA ARG A 50 -1.67 -13.96 -8.24
C ARG A 50 -2.62 -12.78 -8.40
N GLY A 51 -2.08 -11.65 -8.84
CA GLY A 51 -2.78 -10.37 -8.97
C GLY A 51 -2.99 -9.67 -7.63
N PRO A 52 -3.45 -8.41 -7.62
CA PRO A 52 -3.73 -7.69 -6.39
C PRO A 52 -4.83 -8.39 -5.59
N ILE A 53 -4.57 -8.64 -4.32
CA ILE A 53 -5.60 -9.07 -3.35
C ILE A 53 -5.85 -7.92 -2.38
N THR A 54 -7.11 -7.63 -2.08
CA THR A 54 -7.48 -6.47 -1.24
C THR A 54 -8.56 -6.80 -0.23
N ARG A 55 -8.61 -6.03 0.85
CA ARG A 55 -9.65 -6.03 1.88
C ARG A 55 -9.88 -4.61 2.36
N VAL A 56 -11.12 -4.31 2.75
CA VAL A 56 -11.43 -3.08 3.47
C VAL A 56 -11.24 -3.34 4.96
N LEU A 57 -10.48 -2.48 5.62
CA LEU A 57 -10.18 -2.55 7.05
C LEU A 57 -10.44 -1.17 7.69
N PRO A 58 -10.74 -1.12 9.00
CA PRO A 58 -10.79 0.14 9.72
C PRO A 58 -9.46 0.88 9.66
N GLU A 59 -9.53 2.20 9.62
CA GLU A 59 -8.38 3.08 9.82
C GLU A 59 -7.75 2.90 11.20
N LEU A 60 -6.43 3.07 11.30
CA LEU A 60 -5.70 3.00 12.57
C LEU A 60 -5.81 4.35 13.32
N PRO A 61 -5.64 4.37 14.66
CA PRO A 61 -5.80 5.59 15.45
C PRO A 61 -4.89 6.78 15.09
N ALA A 62 -3.82 6.56 14.33
CA ALA A 62 -2.87 7.59 13.90
C ALA A 62 -3.15 8.09 12.46
N GLU A 63 -4.39 7.90 11.97
CA GLU A 63 -4.84 8.30 10.63
C GLU A 63 -4.08 7.61 9.49
N ASN A 64 -3.54 6.42 9.78
CA ASN A 64 -2.79 5.59 8.84
C ASN A 64 -3.47 4.23 8.62
N CYS A 65 -3.06 3.55 7.58
CA CYS A 65 -3.68 2.32 7.10
C CYS A 65 -2.77 1.08 7.23
N LEU A 66 -1.44 1.27 7.26
CA LEU A 66 -0.48 0.18 7.45
C LEU A 66 0.24 0.30 8.79
N VAL A 67 0.55 -0.85 9.39
CA VAL A 67 1.38 -0.93 10.59
C VAL A 67 2.84 -1.06 10.17
N GLY A 68 3.72 -0.22 10.74
CA GLY A 68 5.16 -0.24 10.49
C GLY A 68 5.64 0.97 9.70
N GLU A 69 6.84 0.88 9.14
CA GLU A 69 7.42 1.94 8.32
C GLU A 69 6.99 1.78 6.86
N THR A 70 6.54 2.88 6.27
CA THR A 70 6.11 2.96 4.87
C THR A 70 7.04 3.89 4.10
N ARG A 71 7.10 3.68 2.79
CA ARG A 71 7.94 4.48 1.90
C ARG A 71 7.15 5.69 1.38
N THR A 72 7.81 6.84 1.30
CA THR A 72 7.27 8.02 0.59
C THR A 72 7.02 7.69 -0.89
N ILE A 73 5.85 8.10 -1.41
CA ILE A 73 5.47 7.90 -2.80
C ILE A 73 5.83 9.15 -3.62
N ASP A 74 7.00 9.15 -4.23
CA ASP A 74 7.60 10.29 -4.95
C ASP A 74 7.61 10.16 -6.49
N TRP A 75 7.15 9.02 -7.01
CA TRP A 75 6.92 8.74 -8.43
C TRP A 75 5.43 8.90 -8.76
#